data_AF-A0A9X4RUT1-F1
#
_entry.id   AF-A0A9X4RUT1-F1
#
_cell.length_a   1.000
_cell.length_b   1.000
_cell.length_c   1.000
_cell.angle_alpha   90.00
_cell.angle_beta   90.00
_cell.angle_gamma   90.00
#
_symmetry.space_group_name_H-M   'P 1'
#
loop_
_entity.id
_entity.type
_entity.pdbx_description
1 polymer ?
#
loop_
_entity_poly.entity_id
_entity_poly.type
_entity_poly.pdbx_seq_one_letter_code
_entity_poly.pdbx_strand_id
1 'polypeptide(L)'
;MLGLEVRKATAKLDNNSIIAWYAPKISYKAGPEDVWGLPGLILEYKLINNNDYEIHVFAKELDYLEGNNVKIKFPDDSEAISQEEYQKQIMEEAKKMEEMYSQGVDTSD
;
A
#
# COMPACT_ATOMS: atom_id res chain seq x y z
N MET A 1 -9.19 16.79 2.77
CA MET A 1 -8.40 16.02 1.79
C MET A 1 -9.35 15.50 0.73
N LEU A 2 -9.10 15.72 -0.58
CA LEU A 2 -10.05 15.35 -1.66
C LEU A 2 -11.48 15.86 -1.42
N GLY A 3 -11.64 17.08 -0.88
CA GLY A 3 -12.95 17.65 -0.51
C GLY A 3 -13.62 17.02 0.72
N LEU A 4 -13.04 15.98 1.32
CA LEU A 4 -13.54 15.29 2.49
C LEU A 4 -12.94 15.82 3.80
N GLU A 5 -13.76 15.83 4.84
CA GLU A 5 -13.31 15.98 6.22
C GLU A 5 -12.54 14.73 6.63
N VAL A 6 -11.32 14.92 7.14
CA VAL A 6 -10.45 13.84 7.60
C VAL A 6 -10.06 14.04 9.06
N ARG A 7 -9.80 12.94 9.74
CA ARG A 7 -9.28 12.92 11.12
C ARG A 7 -7.91 12.27 11.12
N LYS A 8 -7.01 12.79 11.95
CA LYS A 8 -5.66 12.25 12.13
C LYS A 8 -5.66 11.22 13.25
N ALA A 9 -5.03 10.07 13.01
CA ALA A 9 -4.67 9.08 14.01
C ALA A 9 -3.15 8.90 14.00
N THR A 10 -2.58 8.64 15.16
CA THR A 10 -1.14 8.37 15.32
C THR A 10 -0.94 7.16 16.20
N ALA A 11 -0.05 6.27 15.80
CA ALA A 11 0.37 5.13 16.59
C ALA A 11 1.90 5.08 16.65
N LYS A 12 2.45 4.61 17.77
CA LYS A 12 3.86 4.28 17.89
C LYS A 12 3.95 2.80 18.20
N LEU A 13 4.67 2.05 17.36
CA LEU A 13 4.91 0.62 17.51
C LEU A 13 6.40 0.39 17.42
N ASP A 14 7.03 0.00 18.53
CA ASP A 14 8.47 -0.19 18.64
C ASP A 14 9.27 1.01 18.07
N ASN A 15 9.95 0.81 16.95
CA ASN A 15 10.77 1.82 16.25
C ASN A 15 10.03 2.55 15.12
N ASN A 16 8.72 2.33 14.98
CA ASN A 16 7.87 2.90 13.94
C ASN A 16 6.89 3.91 14.51
N SER A 17 6.82 5.08 13.88
CA SER A 17 5.74 6.04 14.05
C SER A 17 4.82 6.01 12.84
N ILE A 18 3.55 5.74 13.08
CA ILE A 18 2.50 5.69 12.06
C ILE A 18 1.60 6.91 12.21
N ILE A 19 1.33 7.58 11.10
CA ILE A 19 0.34 8.66 11.01
C ILE A 19 -0.65 8.30 9.89
N ALA A 20 -1.93 8.34 10.19
CA ALA A 20 -2.98 8.09 9.21
C ALA A 20 -4.01 9.22 9.22
N TRP A 21 -4.48 9.63 8.05
CA TRP A 21 -5.63 10.52 7.89
C TRP A 21 -6.78 9.73 7.26
N TYR A 22 -7.89 9.63 7.99
CA TYR A 22 -9.05 8.85 7.57
C TYR A 22 -10.30 9.72 7.41
N ALA A 23 -11.18 9.37 6.48
CA ALA A 23 -12.43 10.07 6.19
C ALA A 23 -13.63 9.34 6.83
N PRO A 24 -14.19 9.83 7.96
CA PRO A 24 -15.24 9.11 8.68
C PRO A 24 -16.57 9.01 7.93
N LYS A 25 -16.80 9.91 6.98
CA LYS A 25 -18.00 9.92 6.12
C LYS A 25 -18.04 8.72 5.17
N ILE A 26 -16.90 8.10 4.89
CA ILE A 26 -16.80 6.90 4.05
C ILE A 26 -16.71 5.70 5.00
N SER A 27 -17.81 4.97 5.20
CA SER A 27 -17.88 3.88 6.20
C SER A 27 -17.15 2.58 5.82
N TYR A 28 -16.08 2.66 5.02
CA TYR A 28 -15.20 1.54 4.70
C TYR A 28 -13.94 1.62 5.56
N LYS A 29 -13.73 0.62 6.43
CA LYS A 29 -12.58 0.57 7.36
C LYS A 29 -11.32 0.00 6.70
N ALA A 30 -10.96 0.53 5.53
CA ALA A 30 -9.84 0.07 4.72
C ALA A 30 -8.75 1.15 4.65
N GLY A 31 -7.56 0.76 4.18
CA GLY A 31 -6.44 1.66 3.95
C GLY A 31 -5.34 0.99 3.12
N PRO A 32 -4.26 1.72 2.84
CA PRO A 32 -3.11 1.20 2.11
C PRO A 32 -2.33 0.19 2.94
N GLU A 33 -1.72 -0.78 2.26
CA GLU A 33 -0.91 -1.86 2.87
C GLU A 33 -1.67 -2.57 4.01
N ASP A 34 -1.04 -2.70 5.17
CA ASP A 34 -1.58 -3.39 6.34
C ASP A 34 -2.29 -2.43 7.33
N VAL A 35 -2.57 -1.19 6.91
CA VAL A 35 -3.20 -0.20 7.79
C VAL A 35 -4.70 -0.14 7.56
N TRP A 36 -5.48 -0.59 8.54
CA TRP A 36 -6.94 -0.65 8.48
C TRP A 36 -7.56 -0.51 9.89
N GLY A 37 -8.89 -0.53 9.97
CA GLY A 37 -9.62 -0.59 11.25
C GLY A 37 -10.05 0.74 11.86
N LEU A 38 -9.60 1.87 11.32
CA LEU A 38 -10.12 3.20 11.69
C LEU A 38 -11.58 3.36 11.21
N PRO A 39 -12.41 4.18 11.89
CA PRO A 39 -13.81 4.39 11.52
C PRO A 39 -13.92 5.32 10.31
N GLY A 40 -13.40 4.86 9.17
CA GLY A 40 -13.38 5.58 7.89
C GLY A 40 -12.29 5.05 6.96
N LEU A 41 -12.37 5.43 5.68
CA LEU A 41 -11.34 5.09 4.70
C LEU A 41 -10.07 5.89 4.98
N ILE A 42 -8.93 5.23 5.09
CA ILE A 42 -7.62 5.89 5.23
C ILE A 42 -7.20 6.40 3.85
N LEU A 43 -7.04 7.72 3.74
CA LEU A 43 -6.69 8.38 2.50
C LEU A 43 -5.19 8.71 2.44
N GLU A 44 -4.55 8.92 3.60
CA GLU A 44 -3.11 9.19 3.70
C GLU A 44 -2.51 8.40 4.85
N TYR A 45 -1.31 7.86 4.61
CA TYR A 45 -0.55 7.05 5.54
C TYR A 45 0.92 7.46 5.48
N LYS A 46 1.53 7.63 6.65
CA LYS A 46 2.97 7.81 6.82
C LYS A 46 3.50 6.81 7.82
N LEU A 47 4.54 6.08 7.43
CA LEU A 47 5.37 5.27 8.31
C LEU A 47 6.72 5.94 8.42
N ILE A 48 7.16 6.23 9.63
CA ILE A 48 8.50 6.76 9.91
C ILE A 48 9.20 5.76 10.81
N ASN A 49 10.25 5.13 10.31
CA ASN A 49 11.13 4.27 11.08
C ASN A 49 12.32 5.07 11.62
N ASN A 50 12.83 4.70 12.79
CA ASN A 50 14.00 5.35 13.41
C ASN A 50 15.30 5.24 12.59
N ASN A 51 15.37 4.40 11.55
CA ASN A 51 16.52 4.24 10.65
C ASN A 51 16.39 5.08 9.36
N ASP A 52 15.74 6.25 9.40
CA ASP A 52 15.51 7.16 8.26
C ASP A 52 14.72 6.55 7.08
N TYR A 53 14.01 5.45 7.31
CA TYR A 53 13.07 4.88 6.34
C TYR A 53 11.68 5.50 6.53
N GLU A 54 11.22 6.25 5.53
CA GLU A 54 9.87 6.84 5.50
C GLU A 54 9.07 6.31 4.31
N ILE A 55 7.86 5.80 4.57
CA ILE A 55 6.84 5.54 3.54
C ILE A 55 5.79 6.63 3.65
N HIS A 56 5.46 7.27 2.53
CA HIS A 56 4.31 8.19 2.45
C HIS A 56 3.40 7.79 1.30
N VAL A 57 2.19 7.34 1.63
CA VAL A 57 1.14 6.99 0.68
C VAL A 57 -0.02 7.96 0.84
N PHE A 58 -0.54 8.48 -0.27
CA PHE A 58 -1.73 9.32 -0.27
C PHE A 58 -2.60 9.06 -1.50
N ALA A 59 -3.91 9.09 -1.30
CA ALA A 59 -4.89 9.02 -2.37
C ALA A 59 -4.83 10.30 -3.21
N LYS A 60 -4.63 10.13 -4.52
CA LYS A 60 -4.61 11.24 -5.49
C LYS A 60 -6.01 11.58 -5.99
N GLU A 61 -6.87 10.58 -6.10
CA GLU A 61 -8.20 10.68 -6.67
C GLU A 61 -9.14 9.69 -5.94
N LEU A 62 -10.43 10.00 -5.92
CA LEU A 62 -11.45 9.17 -5.33
C LEU A 62 -12.71 9.23 -6.21
N ASP A 63 -12.99 8.11 -6.89
CA ASP A 63 -14.15 7.97 -7.75
C ASP A 63 -15.25 7.15 -7.09
N TYR A 64 -16.47 7.71 -7.06
CA TYR A 64 -17.67 7.00 -6.62
C TYR A 64 -18.33 6.37 -7.84
N LEU A 65 -18.16 5.05 -7.97
CA LEU A 65 -18.80 4.29 -9.04
C LEU A 65 -20.30 4.16 -8.75
N GLU A 66 -21.14 4.68 -9.65
CA GLU A 66 -22.58 4.50 -9.57
C GLU A 66 -22.97 3.10 -10.09
N GLY A 67 -23.56 2.29 -9.21
CA GLY A 67 -24.09 0.96 -9.52
C GLY A 67 -23.25 -0.22 -9.02
N ASN A 68 -23.92 -1.34 -8.73
CA ASN A 68 -23.30 -2.57 -8.21
C ASN A 68 -22.53 -3.40 -9.26
N ASN A 69 -22.21 -2.82 -10.42
CA ASN A 69 -21.72 -3.56 -11.59
C ASN A 69 -20.21 -3.41 -11.83
N VAL A 70 -19.41 -3.24 -10.78
CA VAL A 70 -17.97 -3.48 -10.89
C VAL A 70 -17.78 -4.97 -11.16
N LYS A 71 -17.75 -5.36 -12.44
CA LYS A 71 -17.33 -6.69 -12.84
C LYS A 71 -15.84 -6.78 -12.59
N ILE A 72 -15.48 -7.30 -11.42
CA ILE A 72 -14.11 -7.73 -11.13
C ILE A 72 -13.82 -8.83 -12.15
N LYS A 73 -12.99 -8.50 -13.14
CA LYS A 73 -12.44 -9.51 -14.05
C LYS A 73 -11.38 -10.26 -13.26
N PHE A 74 -11.73 -11.44 -12.80
CA PHE A 74 -10.73 -12.37 -12.31
C PHE A 74 -9.85 -12.78 -13.51
N PRO A 75 -8.54 -12.98 -13.29
CA PRO A 75 -7.70 -13.62 -14.31
C PRO A 75 -8.30 -14.99 -14.64
N ASP A 76 -8.22 -15.37 -15.92
CA ASP A 76 -8.74 -16.66 -16.37
C ASP A 76 -7.89 -17.80 -15.80
N ASP A 77 -8.48 -18.98 -15.56
CA ASP A 77 -7.74 -20.16 -15.10
C ASP A 77 -6.61 -20.57 -16.06
N SER A 78 -6.69 -20.16 -17.34
CA SER A 78 -5.62 -20.35 -18.32
C SER A 78 -4.38 -19.48 -18.06
N GLU A 79 -4.53 -18.39 -17.30
CA GLU A 79 -3.45 -17.53 -16.84
C GLU A 79 -2.94 -17.96 -15.44
N ALA A 80 -3.60 -18.94 -14.81
CA ALA A 80 -3.14 -19.47 -13.53
C ALA A 80 -1.85 -20.26 -13.72
N ILE A 81 -0.86 -19.94 -12.88
CA ILE A 81 0.41 -20.66 -12.81
C ILE A 81 0.36 -21.69 -11.68
N SER A 82 1.15 -22.75 -11.82
CA SER A 82 1.32 -23.74 -10.76
C SER A 82 1.98 -23.11 -9.52
N GLN A 83 1.80 -23.75 -8.36
CA GLN A 83 2.47 -23.32 -7.13
C GLN A 83 4.00 -23.31 -7.30
N GLU A 84 4.56 -24.27 -8.03
CA GLU A 84 5.99 -24.35 -8.30
C GLU A 84 6.48 -23.17 -9.15
N GLU A 85 5.76 -22.82 -10.22
CA GLU A 85 6.08 -21.66 -11.06
C GLU A 85 5.96 -20.35 -10.28
N TYR A 86 4.95 -20.21 -9.42
CA TYR A 86 4.82 -19.07 -8.54
C TYR A 86 6.03 -18.94 -7.61
N GLN A 87 6.44 -20.03 -6.95
CA GLN A 87 7.61 -20.02 -6.08
C GLN A 87 8.88 -19.66 -6.85
N LYS A 88 9.04 -20.19 -8.07
CA LYS A 88 10.17 -19.87 -8.94
C LYS A 88 10.20 -18.38 -9.31
N GLN A 89 9.07 -17.80 -9.72
CA GLN A 89 8.98 -16.38 -10.05
C GLN A 89 9.32 -15.50 -8.84
N ILE A 90 8.76 -15.80 -7.66
CA ILE A 90 9.06 -15.05 -6.44
C ILE A 90 10.55 -15.15 -6.07
N MET A 91 11.18 -16.31 -6.21
CA MET A 91 12.62 -16.45 -5.96
C MET A 91 13.47 -15.68 -6.97
N GLU A 92 13.10 -15.72 -8.25
CA GLU A 92 13.81 -14.95 -9.30
C GLU A 92 13.69 -13.45 -9.06
N GLU A 93 12.51 -12.95 -8.71
CA GLU A 93 12.30 -11.53 -8.37
C GLU A 93 13.04 -11.13 -7.08
N ALA A 94 13.04 -11.98 -6.06
CA ALA A 94 13.82 -11.75 -4.84
C ALA A 94 15.32 -11.66 -5.14
N LYS A 95 15.84 -12.53 -6.02
CA LYS A 95 17.24 -12.51 -6.44
C LYS A 95 17.58 -11.25 -7.26
N LYS A 96 16.71 -10.84 -8.19
CA LYS A 96 16.89 -9.57 -8.94
C LYS A 96 16.92 -8.38 -8.00
N MET A 97 16.05 -8.37 -7.00
CA MET A 97 16.00 -7.32 -5.99
C MET A 97 17.30 -7.29 -5.18
N GLU A 98 17.81 -8.44 -4.75
CA GLU A 98 19.12 -8.56 -4.08
C GLU A 98 20.27 -8.06 -4.98
N GLU A 99 20.28 -8.42 -6.26
CA GLU A 99 21.27 -7.95 -7.23
C GLU A 99 21.21 -6.43 -7.40
N MET A 100 20.01 -5.83 -7.52
CA MET A 100 19.81 -4.38 -7.58
C MET A 100 20.30 -3.66 -6.31
N TYR A 101 20.11 -4.25 -5.13
CA TYR A 101 20.64 -3.70 -3.87
C TYR A 101 22.16 -3.87 -3.73
N SER A 102 22.74 -4.90 -4.35
CA SER A 102 24.19 -5.15 -4.34
C SER A 102 24.98 -4.24 -5.29
N GLN A 103 24.36 -3.80 -6.38
CA GLN A 103 24.92 -2.80 -7.28
C GLN A 103 24.65 -1.41 -6.70
N GLY A 104 25.51 -0.98 -5.78
CA GLY A 104 25.48 0.37 -5.25
C GLY A 104 25.36 1.40 -6.38
N VAL A 105 24.48 2.39 -6.20
CA VAL A 105 24.36 3.53 -7.11
C VAL A 105 25.72 4.21 -7.22
N ASP A 106 26.32 4.17 -8.41
CA ASP A 106 27.52 4.94 -8.73
C ASP A 106 27.11 6.42 -8.75
N THR A 107 27.20 7.08 -7.60
CA THR A 107 26.97 8.51 -7.46
C THR A 107 28.23 9.26 -7.87
N SER A 108 28.54 9.21 -9.16
CA SER A 108 29.58 10.04 -9.77
C SER A 108 28.90 11.03 -10.71
N ASP A 109 28.47 12.17 -10.16
CA ASP A 109 28.21 13.44 -10.88
C ASP A 109 28.24 14.62 -9.90
#